data_AF-A0A920AFX1-F1
#
_entry.id   AF-A0A920AFX1-F1
#
_cell.length_a   1.000
_cell.length_b   1.000
_cell.length_c   1.000
_cell.angle_alpha   90.00
_cell.angle_beta   90.00
_cell.angle_gamma   90.00
#
_symmetry.space_group_name_H-M   'P 1'
#
loop_
_entity.id
_entity.type
_entity.pdbx_description
1 polymer ?
#
loop_
_entity_poly.entity_id
_entity_poly.type
_entity_poly.pdbx_seq_one_letter_code
_entity_poly.pdbx_strand_id
1 'polypeptide(L)'
;MEENCWNTSLLHGKINYKLIIFDNLFTSDECVHFYDNIDGEFNAHQSGGRIINVDDQNLFFSTGDFRSRFRAQKEDSIFSKIIEINKNTKDYKVVSMGHRNPQGLYYNKNNNFLLEAEHGPEGGDEINLIELNYNKIPNYGWAISSYGEHYGGKNAPFNKKKYLKYPLHKSHSEYNFIEPVIYFNPSIGISQIVGLDKKNSML
;
A
#
# COMPACT_ATOMS: atom_id res chain seq x y z
N MET A 1 0.05 23.21 -4.90
CA MET A 1 0.39 22.32 -3.77
C MET A 1 0.61 23.21 -2.57
N GLU A 2 -0.14 23.00 -1.49
CA GLU A 2 0.22 23.60 -0.20
C GLU A 2 1.60 23.04 0.19
N GLU A 3 2.54 23.89 0.62
CA GLU A 3 3.95 23.52 0.83
C GLU A 3 4.16 22.38 1.86
N ASN A 4 3.14 22.03 2.62
CA ASN A 4 3.17 21.04 3.71
C ASN A 4 2.21 19.87 3.49
N CYS A 5 1.69 19.59 2.29
CA CYS A 5 0.61 18.62 2.07
C CYS A 5 0.97 17.61 0.99
N TRP A 6 1.21 16.35 1.37
CA TRP A 6 1.69 15.28 0.48
C TRP A 6 0.70 14.14 0.33
N ASN A 7 0.46 13.72 -0.92
CA ASN A 7 -0.29 12.52 -1.25
C ASN A 7 0.23 11.90 -2.56
N THR A 8 -0.36 10.78 -2.96
CA THR A 8 -0.07 10.15 -4.26
C THR A 8 -1.22 10.42 -5.21
N SER A 9 -0.90 10.97 -6.39
CA SER A 9 -1.86 11.21 -7.47
C SER A 9 -1.57 10.31 -8.67
N LEU A 10 -2.60 9.98 -9.43
CA LEU A 10 -2.53 9.25 -10.68
C LEU A 10 -2.86 10.20 -11.83
N LEU A 11 -1.88 10.41 -12.69
CA LEU A 11 -2.02 11.22 -13.90
C LEU A 11 -1.99 10.30 -15.13
N HIS A 12 -2.71 10.67 -16.17
CA HIS A 12 -2.71 9.95 -17.43
C HIS A 12 -2.45 10.89 -18.61
N GLY A 13 -1.80 10.38 -19.64
CA GLY A 13 -1.49 11.17 -20.83
C GLY A 13 -1.27 10.25 -22.02
N LYS A 14 -1.54 10.75 -23.23
CA LYS A 14 -1.21 10.02 -24.45
C LYS A 14 0.30 10.10 -24.68
N ILE A 15 0.93 8.95 -24.94
CA ILE A 15 2.36 8.89 -25.26
C ILE A 15 2.64 9.80 -26.46
N ASN A 16 3.59 10.70 -26.29
CA ASN A 16 4.03 11.64 -27.31
C ASN A 16 5.50 11.99 -27.06
N TYR A 17 6.34 11.78 -28.07
CA TYR A 17 7.80 11.96 -27.96
C TYR A 17 8.27 13.42 -27.92
N LYS A 18 7.37 14.39 -28.11
CA LYS A 18 7.66 15.83 -28.01
C LYS A 18 7.12 16.42 -26.72
N LEU A 19 5.84 16.18 -26.44
CA LEU A 19 5.15 16.73 -25.28
C LEU A 19 4.02 15.80 -24.87
N ILE A 20 4.11 15.28 -23.66
CA ILE A 20 3.00 14.57 -23.01
C ILE A 20 2.21 15.61 -22.22
N ILE A 21 0.92 15.72 -22.51
CA ILE A 21 -0.03 16.48 -21.70
C ILE A 21 -0.66 15.47 -20.74
N PHE A 22 -0.52 15.75 -19.44
CA PHE A 22 -1.07 14.91 -18.38
C PHE A 22 -2.37 15.51 -17.87
N ASP A 23 -3.40 14.68 -17.83
CA ASP A 23 -4.68 14.96 -17.19
C ASP A 23 -4.73 14.22 -15.84
N ASN A 24 -5.38 14.84 -14.85
CA ASN A 24 -5.56 14.22 -13.55
C ASN A 24 -6.63 13.12 -13.62
N LEU A 25 -6.24 11.88 -13.35
CA LEU A 25 -7.17 10.76 -13.22
C LEU A 25 -7.70 10.64 -11.79
N PHE A 26 -6.81 10.77 -10.81
CA PHE A 26 -7.14 10.65 -9.40
C PHE A 26 -6.14 11.43 -8.54
N THR A 27 -6.66 12.24 -7.61
CA THR A 27 -5.92 12.86 -6.52
C THR A 27 -6.78 12.75 -5.29
N SER A 28 -6.19 12.35 -4.17
CA SER A 28 -6.92 12.37 -2.90
C SER A 28 -7.10 13.79 -2.38
N ASP A 29 -8.25 14.06 -1.78
CA ASP A 29 -8.46 15.28 -0.99
C ASP A 29 -7.73 15.24 0.36
N GLU A 30 -7.30 14.05 0.80
CA GLU A 30 -6.46 13.89 1.99
C GLU A 30 -4.97 14.07 1.65
N CYS A 31 -4.22 14.52 2.65
CA CYS A 31 -2.77 14.53 2.60
C CYS A 31 -2.12 14.26 3.96
N VAL A 32 -0.84 13.89 3.92
CA VAL A 32 0.03 13.79 5.08
C VAL A 32 0.87 15.05 5.16
N HIS A 33 0.86 15.68 6.33
CA HIS A 33 1.67 16.86 6.57
C HIS A 33 3.12 16.51 6.89
N PHE A 34 4.08 17.25 6.34
CA PHE A 34 5.50 17.03 6.61
C PHE A 34 5.86 17.48 8.03
N TYR A 35 5.42 18.68 8.43
CA TYR A 35 5.73 19.27 9.75
C TYR A 35 4.75 18.85 10.84
N ASP A 36 3.47 18.65 10.51
CA ASP A 36 2.37 18.49 11.48
C ASP A 36 1.76 17.07 11.46
N ASN A 37 2.53 16.06 11.10
CA ASN A 37 2.10 14.67 11.25
C ASN A 37 1.99 14.32 12.75
N ILE A 38 0.88 13.71 13.17
CA ILE A 38 0.67 13.22 14.56
C ILE A 38 1.74 12.23 15.03
N ASP A 39 2.42 11.57 14.10
CA ASP A 39 3.52 10.67 14.38
C ASP A 39 4.88 11.36 14.44
N GLY A 40 4.96 12.65 14.10
CA GLY A 40 6.19 13.44 14.10
C GLY A 40 7.24 12.94 13.11
N GLU A 41 6.83 12.12 12.13
CA GLU A 41 7.69 11.53 11.13
C GLU A 41 7.03 11.66 9.75
N PHE A 42 7.85 11.74 8.71
CA PHE A 42 7.39 11.72 7.31
C PHE A 42 8.40 10.95 6.46
N ASN A 43 7.90 10.21 5.46
CA ASN A 43 8.78 9.61 4.45
C ASN A 43 8.06 9.44 3.10
N ALA A 44 8.46 10.23 2.10
CA ALA A 44 7.90 10.15 0.75
C ALA A 44 8.17 8.81 0.05
N HIS A 45 9.18 8.04 0.46
CA HIS A 45 9.45 6.72 -0.10
C HIS A 45 8.39 5.66 0.27
N GLN A 46 7.48 5.98 1.20
CA GLN A 46 6.36 5.12 1.61
C GLN A 46 5.05 5.56 0.97
N SER A 47 5.09 5.89 -0.32
CA SER A 47 3.95 6.41 -1.06
C SER A 47 3.05 5.33 -1.67
N GLY A 48 3.52 4.08 -1.73
CA GLY A 48 2.98 3.09 -2.66
C GLY A 48 3.16 3.57 -4.10
N GLY A 49 2.10 3.47 -4.91
CA GLY A 49 2.04 4.03 -6.26
C GLY A 49 1.99 3.00 -7.38
N ARG A 50 1.80 1.71 -7.05
CA ARG A 50 1.67 0.66 -8.06
C ARG A 50 0.31 0.72 -8.74
N ILE A 51 0.31 0.56 -10.06
CA ILE A 51 -0.89 0.57 -10.90
C ILE A 51 -0.98 -0.76 -11.65
N ILE A 52 -2.18 -1.33 -11.74
CA ILE A 52 -2.48 -2.46 -12.63
C ILE A 52 -3.91 -2.32 -13.18
N ASN A 53 -4.10 -2.57 -14.47
CA ASN A 53 -5.44 -2.56 -15.07
C ASN A 53 -6.23 -3.80 -14.62
N VAL A 54 -7.49 -3.60 -14.26
CA VAL A 54 -8.46 -4.68 -14.01
C VAL A 54 -9.18 -5.03 -15.32
N ASP A 55 -9.63 -3.98 -16.00
CA ASP A 55 -10.25 -4.01 -17.33
C ASP A 55 -10.05 -2.65 -18.02
N ASP A 56 -10.81 -2.40 -19.09
CA ASP A 56 -10.71 -1.15 -19.86
C ASP A 56 -11.12 0.07 -19.04
N GLN A 57 -12.04 -0.07 -18.09
CA GLN A 57 -12.62 1.00 -17.29
C GLN A 57 -12.02 1.10 -15.89
N ASN A 58 -11.49 0.03 -15.32
CA ASN A 58 -11.06 -0.02 -13.92
C ASN A 58 -9.57 -0.36 -13.78
N LEU A 59 -8.95 0.16 -12.74
CA LEU A 59 -7.58 -0.15 -12.34
C LEU A 59 -7.47 -0.29 -10.82
N PHE A 60 -6.51 -1.07 -10.36
CA PHE A 60 -6.05 -1.00 -8.97
C PHE A 60 -4.88 -0.04 -8.84
N PHE A 61 -4.87 0.69 -7.73
CA PHE A 61 -3.84 1.64 -7.36
C PHE A 61 -3.46 1.43 -5.90
N SER A 62 -2.17 1.39 -5.59
CA SER A 62 -1.71 1.32 -4.21
C SER A 62 -1.33 2.67 -3.62
N THR A 63 -1.63 2.85 -2.34
CA THR A 63 -1.24 4.00 -1.53
C THR A 63 -0.49 3.52 -0.29
N GLY A 64 0.62 4.19 0.02
CA GLY A 64 1.40 3.93 1.22
C GLY A 64 1.03 4.85 2.39
N ASP A 65 1.76 4.75 3.49
CA ASP A 65 1.43 5.43 4.75
C ASP A 65 2.09 6.81 4.93
N PHE A 66 3.17 7.13 4.20
CA PHE A 66 4.01 8.32 4.43
C PHE A 66 4.46 8.51 5.89
N ARG A 67 4.54 7.43 6.69
CA ARG A 67 4.68 7.41 8.17
C ARG A 67 3.50 7.94 8.98
N SER A 68 2.36 8.24 8.38
CA SER A 68 1.09 8.52 9.05
C SER A 68 0.36 7.21 9.41
N ARG A 69 0.98 6.40 10.26
CA ARG A 69 0.67 4.96 10.46
C ARG A 69 -0.76 4.70 10.94
N PHE A 70 -1.33 5.60 11.75
CA PHE A 70 -2.69 5.42 12.27
C PHE A 70 -3.76 5.34 11.17
N ARG A 71 -3.50 5.96 10.00
CA ARG A 71 -4.44 6.00 8.87
C ARG A 71 -4.61 4.63 8.20
N ALA A 72 -3.66 3.72 8.38
CA ALA A 72 -3.77 2.36 7.86
C ALA A 72 -5.01 1.62 8.37
N GLN A 73 -5.43 1.90 9.61
CA GLN A 73 -6.58 1.30 10.29
C GLN A 73 -7.87 2.13 10.16
N LYS A 74 -7.86 3.21 9.37
CA LYS A 74 -9.03 4.05 9.08
C LYS A 74 -9.65 3.63 7.75
N GLU A 75 -10.89 3.16 7.77
CA GLU A 75 -11.64 2.75 6.57
C GLU A 75 -11.98 3.94 5.66
N ASP A 76 -12.15 5.13 6.25
CA ASP A 76 -12.46 6.39 5.59
C ASP A 76 -11.22 7.13 5.05
N SER A 77 -10.02 6.57 5.21
CA SER A 77 -8.75 7.16 4.74
C SER A 77 -8.20 6.44 3.51
N ILE A 78 -7.68 7.21 2.55
CA ILE A 78 -7.02 6.69 1.35
C ILE A 78 -5.66 6.06 1.62
N PHE A 79 -4.96 6.47 2.67
CA PHE A 79 -3.59 6.02 2.93
C PHE A 79 -3.55 4.56 3.36
N SER A 80 -2.48 3.86 2.99
CA SER A 80 -2.26 2.47 3.35
C SER A 80 -3.32 1.50 2.81
N LYS A 81 -3.75 1.73 1.56
CA LYS A 81 -4.83 0.99 0.89
C LYS A 81 -4.38 0.45 -0.47
N ILE A 82 -5.07 -0.59 -0.91
CA ILE A 82 -5.27 -0.81 -2.34
C ILE A 82 -6.67 -0.29 -2.67
N ILE A 83 -6.78 0.55 -3.70
CA ILE A 83 -8.05 1.10 -4.17
C ILE A 83 -8.32 0.68 -5.61
N GLU A 84 -9.59 0.51 -5.95
CA GLU A 84 -10.04 0.37 -7.33
C GLU A 84 -10.57 1.72 -7.80
N ILE A 85 -10.09 2.21 -8.94
CA ILE A 85 -10.50 3.48 -9.54
C ILE A 85 -11.18 3.20 -10.88
N ASN A 86 -12.35 3.79 -11.08
CA ASN A 86 -12.97 3.87 -12.39
C ASN A 86 -12.38 5.03 -13.20
N LYS A 87 -11.79 4.73 -14.35
CA LYS A 87 -11.08 5.70 -15.19
C LYS A 87 -11.99 6.75 -15.81
N ASN A 88 -13.29 6.44 -15.97
CA ASN A 88 -14.25 7.33 -16.60
C ASN A 88 -14.90 8.26 -15.60
N THR A 89 -15.41 7.72 -14.48
CA THR A 89 -16.10 8.51 -13.45
C THR A 89 -15.13 9.14 -12.46
N LYS A 90 -13.90 8.61 -12.34
CA LYS A 90 -12.89 8.94 -11.33
C LYS A 90 -13.28 8.55 -9.90
N ASP A 91 -14.41 7.85 -9.75
CA ASP A 91 -14.79 7.27 -8.47
C ASP A 91 -13.81 6.18 -8.07
N TYR A 92 -13.65 6.01 -6.77
CA TYR A 92 -12.82 4.96 -6.20
C TYR A 92 -13.51 4.25 -5.05
N LYS A 93 -13.05 3.04 -4.75
CA LYS A 93 -13.41 2.30 -3.54
C LYS A 93 -12.18 1.61 -2.96
N VAL A 94 -12.18 1.41 -1.64
CA VAL A 94 -11.14 0.65 -0.94
C VAL A 94 -11.34 -0.84 -1.19
N VAL A 95 -10.29 -1.50 -1.68
CA VAL A 95 -10.26 -2.94 -1.94
C VAL A 95 -9.66 -3.69 -0.78
N SER A 96 -8.61 -3.14 -0.17
CA SER A 96 -7.97 -3.69 1.03
C SER A 96 -7.27 -2.60 1.82
N MET A 97 -7.03 -2.86 3.10
CA MET A 97 -6.44 -1.91 4.04
C MET A 97 -5.40 -2.54 4.96
N GLY A 98 -4.75 -1.71 5.78
CA GLY A 98 -3.75 -2.19 6.73
C GLY A 98 -2.42 -2.55 6.07
N HIS A 99 -2.05 -1.82 5.01
CA HIS A 99 -0.77 -1.95 4.32
C HIS A 99 0.21 -0.86 4.76
N ARG A 100 1.51 -1.12 4.73
CA ARG A 100 2.56 -0.13 4.95
C ARG A 100 2.97 0.59 3.67
N ASN A 101 3.52 -0.14 2.72
CA ASN A 101 4.08 0.44 1.49
C ASN A 101 4.03 -0.55 0.31
N PRO A 102 2.85 -0.75 -0.30
CA PRO A 102 2.68 -1.65 -1.42
C PRO A 102 3.39 -1.17 -2.68
N GLN A 103 4.37 -1.93 -3.14
CA GLN A 103 5.18 -1.63 -4.33
C GLN A 103 4.82 -2.55 -5.50
N GLY A 104 4.37 -3.77 -5.23
CA GLY A 104 4.04 -4.77 -6.24
C GLY A 104 2.57 -5.17 -6.22
N LEU A 105 1.98 -5.35 -7.40
CA LEU A 105 0.62 -5.83 -7.59
C LEU A 105 0.56 -6.79 -8.79
N TYR A 106 -0.08 -7.94 -8.62
CA TYR A 106 -0.41 -8.88 -9.68
C TYR A 106 -1.86 -9.34 -9.58
N TYR A 107 -2.68 -8.98 -10.57
CA TYR A 107 -4.09 -9.34 -10.64
C TYR A 107 -4.28 -10.58 -11.49
N ASN A 108 -4.81 -11.65 -10.89
CA ASN A 108 -5.25 -12.83 -11.62
C ASN A 108 -6.76 -12.71 -11.92
N LYS A 109 -7.09 -12.31 -13.14
CA LYS A 109 -8.48 -12.14 -13.57
C LYS A 109 -9.30 -13.43 -13.56
N ASN A 110 -8.69 -14.58 -13.90
CA ASN A 110 -9.40 -15.85 -13.99
C ASN A 110 -9.85 -16.37 -12.63
N ASN A 111 -9.01 -16.18 -11.61
CA ASN A 111 -9.27 -16.62 -10.24
C ASN A 111 -9.76 -15.49 -9.32
N ASN A 112 -9.85 -14.27 -9.85
CA ASN A 112 -10.31 -13.07 -9.17
C ASN A 112 -9.62 -12.79 -7.82
N PHE A 113 -8.29 -12.79 -7.83
CA PHE A 113 -7.47 -12.38 -6.68
C PHE A 113 -6.36 -11.43 -7.10
N LEU A 114 -5.85 -10.68 -6.14
CA LEU A 114 -4.70 -9.81 -6.25
C LEU A 114 -3.59 -10.33 -5.31
N LEU A 115 -2.39 -10.53 -5.84
CA LEU A 115 -1.19 -10.60 -5.02
C LEU A 115 -0.62 -9.20 -4.87
N GLU A 116 -0.30 -8.84 -3.64
CA GLU A 116 0.28 -7.56 -3.26
C GLU A 116 1.64 -7.84 -2.62
N ALA A 117 2.64 -7.01 -2.91
CA ALA A 117 3.94 -7.06 -2.26
C ALA A 117 4.29 -5.68 -1.70
N GLU A 118 4.72 -5.67 -0.44
CA GLU A 118 5.06 -4.45 0.26
C GLU A 118 6.37 -4.53 1.03
N HIS A 119 6.92 -3.35 1.27
CA HIS A 119 8.05 -3.18 2.18
C HIS A 119 7.58 -3.09 3.63
N GLY A 120 8.16 -3.92 4.48
CA GLY A 120 8.04 -3.84 5.93
C GLY A 120 8.92 -2.73 6.53
N PRO A 121 8.93 -2.57 7.86
CA PRO A 121 9.82 -1.66 8.57
C PRO A 121 11.30 -2.12 8.49
N GLU A 122 11.96 -2.40 9.60
CA GLU A 122 13.26 -3.10 9.60
C GLU A 122 12.99 -4.61 9.49
N GLY A 123 13.07 -5.15 8.27
CA GLY A 123 12.52 -6.49 7.99
C GLY A 123 11.02 -6.45 7.76
N GLY A 124 10.41 -7.62 7.58
CA GLY A 124 8.96 -7.79 7.48
C GLY A 124 8.37 -7.37 6.14
N ASP A 125 9.13 -7.48 5.05
CA ASP A 125 8.52 -7.36 3.72
C ASP A 125 7.53 -8.51 3.54
N GLU A 126 6.40 -8.25 2.89
CA GLU A 126 5.27 -9.19 2.85
C GLU A 126 4.78 -9.40 1.42
N ILE A 127 4.26 -10.60 1.16
CA ILE A 127 3.39 -10.87 0.02
C ILE A 127 2.01 -11.26 0.57
N ASN A 128 1.01 -10.50 0.18
CA ASN A 128 -0.38 -10.64 0.63
C ASN A 128 -1.26 -11.19 -0.50
N LEU A 129 -2.17 -12.10 -0.16
CA LEU A 129 -3.23 -12.56 -1.06
C LEU A 129 -4.54 -11.87 -0.71
N ILE A 130 -5.03 -11.04 -1.64
CA ILE A 130 -6.28 -10.31 -1.54
C ILE A 130 -7.30 -10.99 -2.46
N GLU A 131 -8.18 -11.81 -1.91
CA GLU A 131 -9.36 -12.27 -2.64
C GLU A 131 -10.33 -11.10 -2.88
N LEU A 132 -10.95 -11.03 -4.06
CA LEU A 132 -11.81 -9.88 -4.42
C LEU A 132 -13.32 -10.21 -4.29
N ASN A 133 -13.64 -11.21 -3.47
CA ASN A 133 -14.98 -11.72 -3.21
C ASN A 133 -15.45 -11.43 -1.77
N TYR A 134 -14.75 -10.57 -1.02
CA TYR A 134 -15.09 -10.30 0.37
C TYR A 134 -16.31 -9.38 0.52
N ASN A 135 -17.14 -9.69 1.52
CA ASN A 135 -18.26 -8.84 1.95
C ASN A 135 -17.82 -7.68 2.86
N LYS A 136 -16.55 -7.64 3.24
CA LYS A 136 -15.92 -6.62 4.09
C LYS A 136 -14.53 -6.32 3.55
N ILE A 137 -14.05 -5.10 3.73
CA ILE A 137 -12.69 -4.71 3.36
C ILE A 137 -11.68 -5.59 4.15
N PRO A 138 -10.85 -6.41 3.48
CA PRO A 138 -9.78 -7.18 4.12
C PRO A 138 -8.71 -6.25 4.72
N ASN A 139 -8.24 -6.59 5.93
CA ASN A 139 -7.29 -5.79 6.69
C ASN A 139 -6.04 -6.61 7.05
N TYR A 140 -4.88 -6.14 6.60
CA TYR A 140 -3.57 -6.79 6.77
C TYR A 140 -2.77 -6.27 7.98
N GLY A 141 -3.35 -5.38 8.79
CA GLY A 141 -2.90 -5.16 10.16
C GLY A 141 -1.80 -4.13 10.39
N TRP A 142 -1.15 -3.58 9.36
CA TRP A 142 -0.22 -2.46 9.57
C TRP A 142 -0.94 -1.26 10.22
N ALA A 143 -0.39 -0.56 11.21
CA ALA A 143 0.89 -0.75 11.89
C ALA A 143 0.75 -1.40 13.29
N ILE A 144 -0.31 -2.18 13.50
CA ILE A 144 -0.55 -2.93 14.74
C ILE A 144 0.24 -4.25 14.70
N SER A 145 0.21 -4.94 13.58
CA SER A 145 0.96 -6.19 13.33
C SER A 145 1.96 -6.02 12.18
N SER A 146 3.10 -6.71 12.31
CA SER A 146 4.16 -6.79 11.29
C SER A 146 5.24 -7.75 11.79
N TYR A 147 5.73 -8.63 10.92
CA TYR A 147 6.87 -9.50 11.25
C TYR A 147 8.22 -8.78 11.26
N GLY A 148 8.30 -7.56 10.74
CA GLY A 148 9.45 -6.65 10.84
C GLY A 148 9.50 -5.89 12.16
N GLU A 149 10.53 -5.07 12.35
CA GLU A 149 10.76 -4.30 13.59
C GLU A 149 10.85 -2.78 13.35
N HIS A 150 10.56 -1.95 14.35
CA HIS A 150 10.89 -0.52 14.27
C HIS A 150 12.40 -0.35 14.15
N TYR A 151 12.85 0.49 13.21
CA TYR A 151 14.28 0.77 13.04
C TYR A 151 14.98 1.08 14.38
N GLY A 152 16.05 0.34 14.68
CA GLY A 152 16.81 0.44 15.93
C GLY A 152 16.25 -0.40 17.10
N GLY A 153 15.13 -1.09 16.89
CA GLY A 153 14.54 -2.04 17.82
C GLY A 153 13.90 -1.43 19.07
N LYS A 154 13.44 -2.33 19.94
CA LYS A 154 12.69 -1.99 21.17
C LYS A 154 13.47 -1.17 22.19
N ASN A 155 14.78 -1.32 22.20
CA ASN A 155 15.66 -0.66 23.16
C ASN A 155 16.10 0.74 22.72
N ALA A 156 15.81 1.14 21.47
CA ALA A 156 16.11 2.50 21.02
C ALA A 156 15.28 3.53 21.83
N PRO A 157 15.91 4.55 22.44
CA PRO A 157 15.21 5.51 23.30
C PRO A 157 14.02 6.22 22.62
N PHE A 158 14.14 6.48 21.32
CA PHE A 158 13.11 7.15 20.52
C PHE A 158 11.92 6.25 20.16
N ASN A 159 12.03 4.92 20.32
CA ASN A 159 10.93 4.01 19.98
C ASN A 159 9.95 3.76 21.13
N LYS A 160 10.27 4.15 22.38
CA LYS A 160 9.39 3.87 23.55
C LYS A 160 7.95 4.32 23.34
N LYS A 161 7.73 5.54 22.84
CA LYS A 161 6.38 6.06 22.52
C LYS A 161 5.79 5.41 21.27
N LYS A 162 6.63 5.01 20.32
CA LYS A 162 6.23 4.37 19.06
C LYS A 162 5.62 3.00 19.32
N TYR A 163 6.20 2.17 20.18
CA TYR A 163 5.62 0.87 20.56
C TYR A 163 4.29 0.97 21.29
N LEU A 164 4.04 2.06 22.05
CA LEU A 164 2.75 2.26 22.69
C LEU A 164 1.63 2.51 21.67
N LYS A 165 1.95 3.17 20.55
CA LYS A 165 0.99 3.44 19.45
C LYS A 165 0.94 2.28 18.45
N TYR A 166 2.10 1.72 18.11
CA TYR A 166 2.33 0.77 17.02
C TYR A 166 3.19 -0.38 17.54
N PRO A 167 2.57 -1.39 18.17
CA PRO A 167 3.31 -2.46 18.86
C PRO A 167 4.06 -3.41 17.92
N LEU A 168 3.68 -3.48 16.64
CA LEU A 168 4.20 -4.43 15.65
C LEU A 168 4.18 -5.87 16.18
N HIS A 169 3.00 -6.33 16.57
CA HIS A 169 2.80 -7.71 17.01
C HIS A 169 3.26 -8.68 15.92
N LYS A 170 3.96 -9.74 16.32
CA LYS A 170 4.56 -10.75 15.42
C LYS A 170 3.55 -11.83 15.01
N SER A 171 2.28 -11.43 14.90
CA SER A 171 1.19 -12.21 14.36
C SER A 171 0.10 -11.26 13.91
N HIS A 172 -0.48 -11.52 12.74
CA HIS A 172 -1.61 -10.78 12.21
C HIS A 172 -2.91 -11.43 12.71
N SER A 173 -2.97 -12.75 12.64
CA SER A 173 -4.12 -13.57 13.02
C SER A 173 -4.49 -13.48 14.50
N GLU A 174 -3.53 -13.47 15.43
CA GLU A 174 -3.80 -13.29 16.87
C GLU A 174 -4.50 -11.95 17.19
N TYR A 175 -4.38 -10.98 16.29
CA TYR A 175 -4.94 -9.63 16.42
C TYR A 175 -6.08 -9.38 15.44
N ASN A 176 -6.66 -10.44 14.86
CA ASN A 176 -7.78 -10.41 13.92
C ASN A 176 -7.48 -9.73 12.57
N PHE A 177 -6.23 -9.75 12.13
CA PHE A 177 -5.82 -9.34 10.79
C PHE A 177 -5.53 -10.57 9.91
N ILE A 178 -5.55 -10.36 8.60
CA ILE A 178 -5.20 -11.39 7.62
C ILE A 178 -3.68 -11.55 7.61
N GLU A 179 -3.21 -12.79 7.65
CA GLU A 179 -1.78 -13.11 7.55
C GLU A 179 -1.26 -12.90 6.11
N PRO A 180 -0.01 -12.43 5.95
CA PRO A 180 0.67 -12.53 4.67
C PRO A 180 0.85 -13.99 4.28
N VAL A 181 0.87 -14.25 2.97
CA VAL A 181 1.20 -15.59 2.43
C VAL A 181 2.64 -15.96 2.77
N ILE A 182 3.53 -14.97 2.70
CA ILE A 182 4.93 -15.08 3.07
C ILE A 182 5.45 -13.72 3.52
N TYR A 183 6.38 -13.73 4.48
CA TYR A 183 7.12 -12.55 4.90
C TYR A 183 8.63 -12.80 4.84
N PHE A 184 9.41 -11.73 4.76
CA PHE A 184 10.87 -11.76 4.68
C PHE A 184 11.48 -10.94 5.81
N ASN A 185 12.28 -11.61 6.64
CA ASN A 185 13.05 -10.97 7.70
C ASN A 185 14.47 -11.57 7.72
N PRO A 186 15.51 -10.87 7.22
CA PRO A 186 15.51 -9.45 6.85
C PRO A 186 14.74 -9.13 5.55
N SER A 187 14.46 -7.83 5.33
CA SER A 187 13.81 -7.30 4.12
C SER A 187 14.62 -7.58 2.87
N ILE A 188 13.93 -7.76 1.74
CA ILE A 188 14.53 -8.02 0.42
C ILE A 188 14.17 -6.94 -0.62
N GLY A 189 13.31 -5.97 -0.27
CA GLY A 189 12.93 -4.87 -1.14
C GLY A 189 12.03 -5.32 -2.30
N ILE A 190 10.97 -6.06 -2.01
CA ILE A 190 10.06 -6.60 -3.04
C ILE A 190 9.35 -5.45 -3.77
N SER A 191 9.55 -5.35 -5.08
CA SER A 191 8.95 -4.30 -5.91
C SER A 191 7.93 -4.80 -6.91
N GLN A 192 8.18 -5.91 -7.60
CA GLN A 192 7.29 -6.40 -8.66
C GLN A 192 6.94 -7.87 -8.45
N ILE A 193 5.65 -8.18 -8.58
CA ILE A 193 5.13 -9.55 -8.71
C ILE A 193 4.70 -9.74 -10.16
N VAL A 194 5.11 -10.85 -10.76
CA VAL A 194 4.64 -11.28 -12.10
C VAL A 194 4.14 -12.71 -12.00
N GLY A 195 2.89 -12.94 -12.40
CA GLY A 195 2.38 -14.29 -12.55
C GLY A 195 2.93 -14.95 -13.82
N LEU A 196 3.41 -16.17 -13.67
CA LEU A 196 3.86 -17.01 -14.77
C LEU A 196 2.71 -17.93 -15.19
N ASP A 197 1.86 -17.47 -16.10
CA ASP A 197 0.91 -18.36 -16.74
C ASP A 197 1.67 -19.26 -17.72
N LYS A 198 1.39 -20.58 -17.74
CA LYS A 198 2.00 -21.55 -18.68
C LYS A 198 1.81 -21.20 -20.17
N LYS A 199 0.98 -20.20 -20.51
CA LYS A 199 0.83 -19.67 -21.88
C LYS A 199 1.87 -18.59 -22.24
N ASN A 200 2.54 -17.99 -21.26
CA ASN A 200 3.57 -16.96 -21.43
C ASN A 200 4.99 -17.50 -21.26
N SER A 201 5.19 -18.83 -21.24
CA SER A 201 6.51 -19.47 -21.20
C SER A 201 7.15 -19.61 -22.58
N MET A 202 7.01 -18.60 -23.45
CA MET A 202 7.90 -18.40 -24.59
C MET A 202 8.61 -17.06 -24.37
N LEU A 203 9.70 -17.13 -23.60
CA LEU A 203 10.85 -16.28 -23.82
C LEU A 203 11.55 -16.74 -25.11
#